data_AF-A0A8T7B8J4-F1
#
_entry.id   AF-A0A8T7B8J4-F1
#
_cell.length_a   1.000
_cell.length_b   1.000
_cell.length_c   1.000
_cell.angle_alpha   90.00
_cell.angle_beta   90.00
_cell.angle_gamma   90.00
#
_symmetry.space_group_name_H-M   'P 1'
#
loop_
_entity.id
_entity.type
_entity.pdbx_description
1 polymer ?
#
loop_
_entity_poly.entity_id
_entity_poly.type
_entity_poly.pdbx_seq_one_letter_code
_entity_poly.pdbx_strand_id
1 'polypeptide(L)'
;MPLQLQKGTHFVANIIGLKLGWLACVLGGANGKPWLGPAVVALIVAVHLALSERAGREKRLLAMVAVIGLSWDSLLAATGLMVYPSGQIAPGLAPYWIVAMWVLFATGLNVALAWLKGRPMT
;
A
#
# COMPACT_ATOMS: atom_id res chain seq x y z
N MET A 1 6.64 28.02 5.43
CA MET A 1 6.91 27.43 4.10
C MET A 1 5.67 27.61 3.25
N PRO A 2 5.76 28.09 1.99
CA PRO A 2 4.56 28.36 1.20
C PRO A 2 3.83 27.05 0.85
N LEU A 3 2.50 27.06 0.99
CA LEU A 3 1.59 25.90 0.91
C LEU A 3 1.75 25.06 -0.38
N GLN A 4 2.17 25.69 -1.48
CA GLN A 4 2.40 25.06 -2.79
C GLN A 4 3.61 24.11 -2.79
N LEU A 5 4.71 24.51 -2.13
CA LEU A 5 5.92 23.68 -2.01
C LEU A 5 5.67 22.43 -1.17
N GLN A 6 4.87 22.55 -0.10
CA GLN A 6 4.52 21.44 0.79
C GLN A 6 3.71 20.33 0.08
N LYS A 7 2.78 20.71 -0.81
CA LYS A 7 2.03 19.75 -1.64
C LYS A 7 2.94 18.98 -2.62
N GLY A 8 3.90 19.67 -3.23
CA GLY A 8 4.90 19.05 -4.10
C GLY A 8 5.80 18.06 -3.36
N THR A 9 6.26 18.42 -2.17
CA THR A 9 7.10 17.53 -1.33
C THR A 9 6.35 16.26 -0.91
N HIS A 10 5.09 16.36 -0.49
CA HIS A 10 4.29 15.19 -0.13
C HIS A 10 4.02 14.27 -1.33
N PHE A 11 3.81 14.84 -2.52
CA PHE A 11 3.64 14.06 -3.75
C PHE A 11 4.89 13.24 -4.09
N VAL A 12 6.06 13.89 -4.09
CA VAL A 12 7.35 13.23 -4.40
C VAL A 12 7.67 12.16 -3.37
N ALA A 13 7.49 12.44 -2.08
CA ALA A 13 7.71 11.46 -1.01
C ALA A 13 6.84 10.20 -1.21
N ASN A 14 5.59 10.36 -1.62
CA ASN A 14 4.69 9.24 -1.86
C ASN A 14 5.09 8.41 -3.08
N ILE A 15 5.53 9.05 -4.18
CA ILE A 15 6.04 8.33 -5.36
C ILE A 15 7.31 7.54 -5.02
N ILE A 16 8.27 8.15 -4.32
CA ILE A 16 9.50 7.48 -3.91
C ILE A 16 9.16 6.30 -2.99
N GLY A 17 8.30 6.52 -1.99
CA GLY A 17 7.80 5.47 -1.11
C GLY A 17 7.16 4.32 -1.89
N LEU A 18 6.28 4.63 -2.85
CA LEU A 18 5.62 3.61 -3.68
C LEU A 18 6.63 2.75 -4.44
N LYS A 19 7.65 3.36 -5.05
CA LYS A 19 8.69 2.62 -5.79
C LYS A 19 9.55 1.76 -4.87
N LEU A 20 10.01 2.31 -3.75
CA LEU A 20 10.86 1.58 -2.81
C LEU A 20 10.11 0.44 -2.11
N GLY A 21 8.90 0.72 -1.62
CA GLY A 21 8.07 -0.27 -0.94
C GLY A 21 7.65 -1.39 -1.88
N TRP A 22 7.30 -1.08 -3.13
CA TRP A 22 6.99 -2.08 -4.15
C TRP A 22 8.20 -2.98 -4.43
N LEU A 23 9.37 -2.37 -4.66
CA LEU A 23 10.60 -3.12 -4.93
C LEU A 23 10.95 -4.04 -3.75
N ALA A 24 10.84 -3.55 -2.52
CA ALA A 24 11.09 -4.33 -1.31
C ALA A 24 10.10 -5.50 -1.16
N CYS A 25 8.82 -5.30 -1.47
CA CYS A 25 7.80 -6.36 -1.44
C CYS A 25 8.10 -7.45 -2.47
N VAL A 26 8.35 -7.07 -3.72
CA VAL A 26 8.58 -8.02 -4.82
C VAL A 26 9.90 -8.78 -4.63
N LEU A 27 11.01 -8.07 -4.36
CA LEU A 27 12.31 -8.72 -4.14
C LEU A 27 12.30 -9.57 -2.87
N GLY A 28 11.69 -9.08 -1.79
CA GLY A 28 11.55 -9.83 -0.54
C GLY A 28 10.75 -11.12 -0.73
N GLY A 29 9.58 -11.03 -1.36
CA GLY A 29 8.74 -12.19 -1.67
C GLY A 29 9.43 -13.20 -2.59
N ALA A 30 10.07 -12.73 -3.67
CA ALA A 30 10.74 -13.57 -4.65
C ALA A 30 11.99 -14.28 -4.12
N ASN A 31 12.72 -13.67 -3.17
CA ASN A 31 13.96 -14.23 -2.61
C ASN A 31 13.74 -14.96 -1.27
N GLY A 32 12.50 -15.33 -0.92
CA GLY A 32 12.21 -16.05 0.32
C GLY A 32 12.45 -15.23 1.60
N LYS A 33 12.51 -13.90 1.49
CA LYS A 33 12.61 -12.94 2.61
C LYS A 33 11.36 -12.05 2.67
N PRO A 34 10.14 -12.62 2.79
CA PRO A 34 8.88 -11.88 2.63
C PRO A 34 8.67 -10.77 3.66
N TRP A 35 9.40 -10.76 4.78
CA TRP A 35 9.32 -9.73 5.82
C TRP A 35 9.91 -8.37 5.42
N LEU A 36 10.81 -8.30 4.42
CA LEU A 36 11.44 -7.06 4.00
C LEU A 36 10.44 -6.04 3.45
N GLY A 37 9.49 -6.51 2.64
CA GLY A 37 8.42 -5.66 2.08
C GLY A 37 7.59 -4.96 3.15
N PRO A 38 6.89 -5.70 4.03
CA PRO A 38 6.11 -5.13 5.11
C PRO A 38 6.90 -4.21 6.04
N ALA A 39 8.17 -4.50 6.33
CA ALA A 39 9.01 -3.63 7.15
C ALA A 39 9.19 -2.25 6.48
N VAL A 40 9.50 -2.21 5.19
CA VAL A 40 9.63 -0.96 4.42
C VAL A 40 8.28 -0.26 4.29
N VAL A 41 7.21 -1.00 3.99
CA VAL A 41 5.85 -0.43 3.91
C VAL A 41 5.41 0.17 5.23
N ALA A 42 5.70 -0.46 6.38
CA ALA A 42 5.34 0.08 7.68
C ALA A 42 6.01 1.44 7.95
N LEU A 43 7.28 1.60 7.57
CA LEU A 43 7.98 2.89 7.65
C LEU A 43 7.34 3.93 6.74
N ILE A 44 7.03 3.58 5.49
CA ILE A 44 6.35 4.48 4.54
C ILE A 44 4.99 4.91 5.07
N VAL A 45 4.19 3.98 5.59
CA VAL A 45 2.88 4.25 6.17
C VAL A 45 2.99 5.15 7.39
N ALA A 46 3.98 4.92 8.26
CA ALA A 46 4.22 5.78 9.42
C ALA A 46 4.51 7.23 8.99
N VAL A 47 5.39 7.42 8.00
CA VAL A 47 5.68 8.74 7.43
C VAL A 47 4.45 9.35 6.75
N HIS A 48 3.71 8.59 5.94
CA HIS A 48 2.48 9.04 5.27
C HIS A 48 1.43 9.53 6.28
N LEU A 49 1.21 8.78 7.36
CA LEU A 49 0.24 9.14 8.39
C LEU A 49 0.72 10.35 9.21
N ALA A 50 2.02 10.47 9.49
CA ALA A 50 2.58 11.62 10.19
C ALA A 50 2.49 12.92 9.38
N LEU A 51 2.60 12.84 8.05
CA LEU A 51 2.48 13.98 7.13
C LEU A 51 1.03 14.30 6.72
N SER A 52 0.07 13.43 7.01
CA SER A 52 -1.32 13.60 6.59
C SER A 52 -2.12 14.47 7.57
N GLU A 53 -2.73 15.54 7.05
CA GLU A 53 -3.66 16.39 7.79
C GLU A 53 -4.89 15.63 8.33
N ARG A 54 -5.25 14.50 7.70
CA ARG A 54 -6.44 13.70 8.06
C ARG A 54 -6.09 12.23 8.27
N ALA A 55 -5.08 11.96 9.09
CA ALA A 55 -4.57 10.61 9.37
C ALA A 55 -5.66 9.57 9.73
N GLY A 56 -6.75 9.97 10.40
CA GLY A 56 -7.88 9.06 10.69
C GLY A 56 -8.58 8.51 9.43
N ARG A 57 -8.79 9.37 8.42
CA ARG A 57 -9.40 8.95 7.14
C ARG A 57 -8.43 8.09 6.33
N GLU A 58 -7.15 8.44 6.34
CA GLU A 58 -6.10 7.62 5.71
C GLU A 58 -6.06 6.23 6.33
N LYS A 59 -5.99 6.11 7.66
CA LYS A 59 -6.00 4.80 8.34
C LYS A 59 -7.19 3.94 7.94
N ARG A 60 -8.40 4.52 7.84
CA ARG A 60 -9.60 3.80 7.40
C ARG A 60 -9.45 3.32 5.94
N LEU A 61 -8.92 4.16 5.05
CA LEU A 61 -8.66 3.77 3.66
C LEU A 61 -7.64 2.63 3.58
N LEU A 62 -6.51 2.76 4.28
CA LEU A 62 -5.47 1.73 4.34
C LEU A 62 -6.05 0.39 4.82
N ALA A 63 -6.86 0.40 5.88
CA ALA A 63 -7.50 -0.80 6.42
C ALA A 63 -8.50 -1.41 5.43
N MET A 64 -9.34 -0.60 4.79
CA MET A 64 -10.30 -1.09 3.79
C MET A 64 -9.59 -1.74 2.60
N VAL A 65 -8.56 -1.09 2.07
CA VAL A 65 -7.79 -1.63 0.93
C VAL A 65 -7.01 -2.88 1.34
N ALA A 66 -6.49 -2.96 2.57
CA ALA A 66 -5.85 -4.17 3.09
C ALA A 66 -6.82 -5.35 3.13
N VAL A 67 -8.05 -5.15 3.60
CA VAL A 67 -9.08 -6.20 3.65
C VAL A 67 -9.48 -6.63 2.25
N ILE A 68 -9.68 -5.69 1.33
CA ILE A 68 -10.00 -5.98 -0.08
C ILE A 68 -8.88 -6.80 -0.71
N GLY A 69 -7.63 -6.36 -0.57
CA GLY A 69 -6.47 -7.04 -1.12
C GLY A 69 -6.26 -8.43 -0.53
N LEU A 70 -6.37 -8.57 0.79
CA LEU A 70 -6.31 -9.87 1.45
C LEU A 70 -7.40 -10.80 0.90
N SER A 71 -8.63 -10.33 0.75
CA SER A 71 -9.76 -11.15 0.30
C SER A 71 -9.59 -11.58 -1.16
N TRP A 72 -9.19 -10.64 -2.02
CA TRP A 72 -9.03 -10.87 -3.45
C TRP A 72 -7.87 -11.80 -3.76
N ASP A 73 -6.67 -11.52 -3.25
CA ASP A 73 -5.49 -12.35 -3.51
C ASP A 73 -5.59 -13.72 -2.82
N SER A 74 -6.28 -13.82 -1.68
CA SER A 74 -6.56 -15.13 -1.07
C SER A 74 -7.53 -15.95 -1.92
N LEU A 75 -8.54 -15.34 -2.55
CA LEU A 75 -9.41 -16.05 -3.48
C LEU A 75 -8.63 -16.60 -4.69
N LEU A 76 -7.71 -15.80 -5.24
CA LEU A 76 -6.84 -16.24 -6.34
C LEU A 76 -5.89 -17.37 -5.91
N ALA A 77 -5.34 -17.28 -4.70
CA ALA A 77 -4.49 -18.34 -4.13
C ALA A 77 -5.27 -19.64 -3.88
N ALA A 78 -6.46 -19.53 -3.27
CA ALA A 78 -7.29 -20.68 -2.90
C ALA A 78 -7.83 -21.44 -4.12
N THR A 79 -8.07 -20.74 -5.22
CA THR A 79 -8.49 -21.34 -6.50
C THR A 79 -7.32 -21.91 -7.32
N GLY A 80 -6.08 -21.70 -6.88
CA GLY A 80 -4.87 -22.12 -7.60
C GLY A 80 -4.54 -21.28 -8.82
N LEU A 81 -5.27 -20.20 -9.07
CA LEU A 81 -5.00 -19.26 -10.18
C LEU A 81 -3.68 -18.51 -9.98
N MET A 82 -3.25 -18.31 -8.73
CA MET A 82 -1.99 -17.67 -8.41
C MET A 82 -1.23 -18.46 -7.34
N VAL A 83 0.06 -18.67 -7.58
CA VAL A 83 0.98 -19.34 -6.65
C VAL A 83 2.06 -18.34 -6.25
N TYR A 84 2.18 -18.09 -4.95
CA TYR A 84 3.21 -17.21 -4.41
C TYR A 84 4.38 -18.01 -3.82
N PRO A 85 5.63 -17.55 -4.01
CA PRO A 85 6.82 -18.31 -3.63
C PRO A 85 7.07 -18.33 -2.10
N SER A 86 6.60 -17.33 -1.37
CA SER A 86 6.79 -17.24 0.09
C SER A 86 5.83 -16.25 0.75
N GLY A 87 5.74 -16.31 2.08
CA GLY A 87 5.06 -15.30 2.90
C GLY A 87 3.59 -15.57 3.19
N GLN A 88 3.06 -16.74 2.84
CA GLN A 88 1.73 -17.18 3.26
C GLN A 88 1.78 -17.64 4.73
N ILE A 89 0.78 -17.23 5.51
CA ILE A 89 0.63 -17.66 6.91
C ILE A 89 -0.14 -18.99 6.98
N ALA A 90 -1.08 -19.20 6.05
CA ALA A 90 -1.83 -20.43 5.90
C ALA A 90 -2.03 -20.75 4.40
N PRO A 91 -2.28 -22.02 4.04
CA PRO A 91 -2.60 -22.40 2.67
C PRO A 91 -3.82 -21.62 2.14
N GLY A 92 -3.75 -21.17 0.88
CA GLY A 92 -4.84 -20.42 0.24
C GLY A 92 -5.00 -18.96 0.71
N LEU A 93 -4.21 -18.48 1.66
CA LEU A 93 -4.17 -17.05 2.00
C LEU A 93 -3.14 -16.30 1.15
N ALA A 94 -3.48 -15.06 0.81
CA ALA A 94 -2.54 -14.11 0.24
C ALA A 94 -1.31 -13.96 1.15
N PRO A 95 -0.09 -13.91 0.59
CA PRO A 95 1.07 -13.69 1.41
C PRO A 95 1.06 -12.27 1.99
N TYR A 96 1.55 -12.12 3.21
CA TYR A 96 1.43 -10.86 3.95
C TYR A 96 2.17 -9.68 3.27
N TRP A 97 3.15 -9.96 2.40
CA TRP A 97 3.84 -8.93 1.61
C TRP A 97 3.00 -8.40 0.44
N ILE A 98 2.09 -9.20 -0.13
CA ILE A 98 1.10 -8.72 -1.10
C ILE A 98 0.09 -7.81 -0.40
N VAL A 99 -0.37 -8.19 0.79
CA VAL A 99 -1.27 -7.34 1.59
C VAL A 99 -0.58 -6.01 1.94
N ALA A 100 0.72 -6.03 2.28
CA ALA A 100 1.49 -4.81 2.46
C ALA A 100 1.58 -3.97 1.17
N MET A 101 1.68 -4.62 -0.01
CA MET A 101 1.66 -3.93 -1.29
C MET A 101 0.30 -3.24 -1.58
N TRP A 102 -0.81 -3.84 -1.16
CA TRP A 102 -2.14 -3.21 -1.19
C TRP A 102 -2.23 -1.99 -0.28
N VAL A 103 -1.68 -2.08 0.93
CA VAL A 103 -1.59 -0.94 1.86
C VAL A 103 -0.74 0.18 1.28
N LEU A 104 0.40 -0.16 0.69
CA LEU A 104 1.28 0.79 0.02
C LEU A 104 0.58 1.47 -1.16
N PHE A 105 -0.17 0.74 -1.97
CA PHE A 105 -0.98 1.31 -3.04
C PHE A 105 -1.99 2.34 -2.50
N ALA A 106 -2.60 2.06 -1.36
CA ALA A 106 -3.58 2.94 -0.74
C ALA A 106 -3.00 4.29 -0.26
N THR A 107 -1.71 4.38 0.07
CA THR A 107 -1.09 5.68 0.41
C THR A 107 -1.10 6.63 -0.78
N GLY A 108 -1.01 6.11 -2.01
CA GLY A 108 -1.03 6.87 -3.25
C GLY A 108 -2.43 7.30 -3.72
N LEU A 109 -3.49 6.59 -3.32
CA LEU A 109 -4.85 6.82 -3.83
C LEU A 109 -5.36 8.25 -3.58
N ASN A 110 -5.21 8.76 -2.35
CA ASN A 110 -5.69 10.10 -2.00
C ASN A 110 -4.93 11.22 -2.69
N VAL A 111 -3.70 10.95 -3.13
CA VAL A 111 -2.87 11.86 -3.91
C VAL A 111 -3.25 11.79 -5.38
N ALA A 112 -3.36 10.59 -5.94
CA ALA A 112 -3.75 10.37 -7.34
C ALA A 112 -5.17 10.87 -7.64
N LEU A 113 -6.10 10.75 -6.69
CA LEU A 113 -7.49 11.18 -6.83
C LEU A 113 -7.75 12.58 -6.24
N ALA A 114 -6.71 13.31 -5.83
CA ALA A 114 -6.86 14.64 -5.26
C ALA A 114 -7.57 15.60 -6.23
N TRP A 115 -7.37 15.45 -7.54
CA TRP A 115 -8.01 16.27 -8.58
C TRP A 115 -9.52 16.03 -8.72
N LEU A 116 -10.03 14.90 -8.23
CA LEU A 116 -11.45 14.57 -8.25
C LEU A 116 -12.20 15.15 -7.04
N LYS A 117 -11.48 15.55 -5.98
CA LYS A 117 -12.07 16.18 -4.80
C LYS A 117 -12.69 17.53 -5.21
N GLY A 118 -14.02 17.62 -5.13
CA GLY A 118 -14.78 18.82 -5.50
C GLY A 118 -15.47 18.75 -6.87
N ARG A 119 -15.40 17.61 -7.57
CA ARG A 119 -16.18 17.35 -8.79
C ARG A 119 -17.22 16.26 -8.50
N PRO A 120 -18.41 16.60 -7.98
CA PRO A 120 -19.47 15.61 -7.82
C PRO A 120 -19.84 15.04 -9.19
N MET A 121 -19.86 13.71 -9.28
CA MET A 121 -20.52 13.03 -10.39
C MET A 121 -22.02 13.18 -10.15
N THR A 122 -22.61 14.17 -10.80
CA THR A 122 -24.06 14.37 -10.93
C THR A 122 -24.70 13.20 -11.64
#